data_AF-A0A7W9WZJ1-F1
#
_entry.id   AF-A0A7W9WZJ1-F1
#
_cell.length_a   1.000
_cell.length_b   1.000
_cell.length_c   1.000
_cell.angle_alpha   90.00
_cell.angle_beta   90.00
_cell.angle_gamma   90.00
#
_symmetry.space_group_name_H-M   'P 1'
#
loop_
_entity.id
_entity.type
_entity.pdbx_description
1 polymer ?
#
loop_
_entity_poly.entity_id
_entity_poly.type
_entity_poly.pdbx_seq_one_letter_code
_entity_poly.pdbx_strand_id
1 'polypeptide(L)'
;MTTAITAGSAPTAAAPRQAAIALPARLCRLRCLDDFEGAARRHLPRPVFGYIAMAAETRRSFDDNRSAFDDYRFVPRVLNDVSVRSTATTLFGRDYAAPFGIAPLGLSALSAYRGDLVLARAAAHAAIPMIMSGSSLIPLETVASAQPDAWFQAYLPGDVPDITALIERIGNAGFRHLVITVDTPVAPNPDNFARAGFSSPLRPSLGLAWPGRASRIHAGCSGPSCARWSGMACPISRTILRSGARRSCRLRSPGALPAART
;
A
#
# COMPACT_ATOMS: atom_id res chain seq x y z
N MET A 1 43.39 20.48 35.09
CA MET A 1 42.96 19.77 33.86
C MET A 1 41.89 20.62 33.20
N THR A 2 42.27 21.33 32.15
CA THR A 2 41.42 22.27 31.41
C THR A 2 40.69 21.47 30.33
N THR A 3 39.39 21.26 30.50
CA THR A 3 38.58 20.57 29.49
C THR A 3 38.20 21.59 28.42
N ALA A 4 38.81 21.46 27.24
CA ALA A 4 38.47 22.24 26.07
C ALA A 4 37.03 21.94 25.63
N ILE A 5 36.21 22.99 25.53
CA ILE A 5 34.90 22.93 24.90
C ILE A 5 35.14 22.96 23.39
N THR A 6 35.08 21.79 22.76
CA THR A 6 35.09 21.69 21.30
C THR A 6 33.79 22.30 20.78
N ALA A 7 33.89 23.40 20.04
CA ALA A 7 32.77 24.02 19.36
C ALA A 7 32.17 22.99 18.38
N GLY A 8 30.96 22.52 18.69
CA GLY A 8 30.18 21.67 17.81
C GLY A 8 29.88 22.40 16.49
N SER A 9 30.03 21.67 15.39
CA SER A 9 29.70 22.10 14.04
C SER A 9 28.32 22.76 13.97
N ALA A 10 28.21 23.81 13.16
CA ALA A 10 26.99 24.59 12.95
C ALA A 10 25.75 23.70 12.69
N PRO A 11 24.56 24.10 13.19
CA PRO A 11 23.35 23.34 13.01
C PRO A 11 23.02 23.22 11.51
N THR A 12 22.93 21.98 11.02
CA THR A 12 22.38 21.68 9.70
C THR A 12 21.00 22.32 9.62
N ALA A 13 20.83 23.21 8.65
CA ALA A 13 19.61 23.98 8.44
C ALA A 13 18.38 23.08 8.53
N ALA A 14 17.40 23.49 9.33
CA ALA A 14 16.11 22.81 9.43
C ALA A 14 15.55 22.58 8.03
N ALA A 15 15.11 21.34 7.76
CA ALA A 15 14.55 20.98 6.47
C ALA A 15 13.47 22.00 6.07
N PRO A 16 13.46 22.48 4.82
CA PRO A 16 12.54 23.52 4.38
C PRO A 16 11.10 23.08 4.71
N ARG A 17 10.37 23.96 5.40
CA ARG A 17 8.97 23.75 5.74
C ARG A 17 8.21 23.58 4.42
N GLN A 18 7.80 22.35 4.11
CA GLN A 18 7.12 22.02 2.85
C GLN A 18 5.92 22.96 2.66
N ALA A 19 5.76 23.47 1.44
CA ALA A 19 4.69 24.39 1.11
C ALA A 19 3.34 23.78 1.51
N ALA A 20 2.52 24.56 2.22
CA ALA A 20 1.22 24.10 2.68
C ALA A 20 0.33 23.76 1.47
N ILE A 21 -0.01 22.49 1.31
CA ILE A 21 -1.00 22.07 0.31
C ILE A 21 -2.35 22.65 0.74
N ALA A 22 -3.02 23.37 -0.16
CA ALA A 22 -4.37 23.86 0.08
C ALA A 22 -5.33 22.67 0.17
N LEU A 23 -5.72 22.30 1.40
CA LEU A 23 -6.62 21.19 1.63
C LEU A 23 -8.09 21.61 1.39
N PRO A 24 -8.90 20.74 0.76
CA PRO A 24 -10.35 20.94 0.70
C PRO A 24 -10.94 21.10 2.11
N ALA A 25 -11.94 21.97 2.28
CA ALA A 25 -12.56 22.27 3.58
C ALA A 25 -13.00 21.02 4.36
N ARG A 26 -13.41 19.95 3.65
CA ARG A 26 -13.79 18.66 4.27
C ARG A 26 -12.63 17.94 4.96
N LEU A 27 -11.40 18.12 4.49
CA LEU A 27 -10.19 17.52 5.07
C LEU A 27 -9.61 18.37 6.20
N CYS A 28 -9.87 19.67 6.22
CA CYS A 28 -9.42 20.57 7.30
C CYS A 28 -9.99 20.23 8.68
N ARG A 29 -11.06 19.41 8.73
CA ARG A 29 -11.68 18.94 9.97
C ARG A 29 -11.04 17.68 10.53
N LEU A 30 -10.23 16.97 9.75
CA LEU A 30 -9.54 15.75 10.19
C LEU A 30 -8.27 16.15 10.94
N ARG A 31 -8.13 15.70 12.19
CA ARG A 31 -7.06 16.12 13.11
C ARG A 31 -6.14 14.96 13.48
N CYS A 32 -6.64 13.72 13.43
CA CYS A 32 -5.84 12.52 13.63
C CYS A 32 -6.07 11.50 12.51
N LEU A 33 -5.24 10.45 12.47
CA LEU A 33 -5.36 9.38 11.48
C LEU A 33 -6.69 8.61 11.60
N ASP A 34 -7.22 8.46 12.81
CA ASP A 34 -8.49 7.74 13.06
C ASP A 34 -9.70 8.44 12.41
N ASP A 35 -9.65 9.77 12.23
CA ASP A 35 -10.75 10.52 11.59
C ASP A 35 -10.95 10.15 10.11
N PHE A 36 -9.89 9.67 9.44
CA PHE A 36 -9.92 9.33 8.03
C PHE A 36 -10.80 8.11 7.74
N GLU A 37 -10.87 7.13 8.64
CA GLU A 37 -11.69 5.95 8.44
C GLU A 37 -13.18 6.31 8.36
N GLY A 38 -13.64 7.14 9.31
CA GLY A 38 -15.01 7.65 9.31
C GLY A 38 -15.34 8.48 8.06
N ALA A 39 -14.39 9.31 7.61
CA ALA A 39 -14.53 10.09 6.38
C ALA A 39 -14.57 9.21 5.13
N ALA A 40 -13.67 8.22 5.03
CA ALA A 40 -13.58 7.29 3.92
C ALA A 40 -14.85 6.43 3.80
N ARG A 41 -15.38 5.92 4.91
CA ARG A 41 -16.63 5.15 4.95
C ARG A 41 -17.84 5.90 4.41
N ARG A 42 -17.87 7.23 4.58
CA ARG A 42 -18.95 8.10 4.05
C ARG A 42 -18.73 8.48 2.58
N HIS A 43 -17.50 8.40 2.09
CA HIS A 43 -17.13 8.85 0.75
C HIS A 43 -17.08 7.70 -0.27
N LEU A 44 -16.57 6.54 0.14
CA LEU A 44 -16.35 5.39 -0.74
C LEU A 44 -17.61 4.53 -0.84
N PRO A 45 -17.87 3.91 -2.00
CA PRO A 45 -18.86 2.85 -2.10
C PRO A 45 -18.57 1.73 -1.11
N ARG A 46 -19.62 1.14 -0.52
CA ARG A 46 -19.49 0.11 0.52
C ARG A 46 -18.54 -1.03 0.15
N PRO A 47 -18.56 -1.61 -1.08
CA PRO A 47 -17.62 -2.66 -1.47
C PRO A 47 -16.15 -2.20 -1.52
N VAL A 48 -15.90 -0.96 -1.92
CA VAL A 48 -14.55 -0.39 -1.99
C VAL A 48 -14.02 -0.12 -0.59
N PHE A 49 -14.82 0.50 0.27
CA PHE A 49 -14.45 0.65 1.68
C PHE A 49 -14.23 -0.72 2.34
N GLY A 50 -15.11 -1.67 2.04
CA GLY A 50 -15.05 -3.04 2.51
C GLY A 50 -13.78 -3.78 2.12
N TYR A 51 -13.22 -3.53 0.93
CA TYR A 51 -11.92 -4.06 0.49
C TYR A 51 -10.76 -3.51 1.33
N ILE A 52 -10.75 -2.19 1.58
CA ILE A 52 -9.66 -1.51 2.30
C ILE A 52 -9.69 -1.84 3.80
N ALA A 53 -10.88 -1.80 4.42
CA ALA A 53 -11.07 -2.02 5.85
C ALA A 53 -11.22 -3.51 6.22
N MET A 54 -10.91 -4.42 5.30
CA MET A 54 -11.01 -5.86 5.53
C MET A 54 -9.88 -6.32 6.46
N ALA A 55 -10.22 -7.20 7.40
CA ALA A 55 -9.26 -7.96 8.20
C ALA A 55 -9.70 -9.44 8.24
N ALA A 56 -8.74 -10.33 8.41
CA ALA A 56 -8.97 -11.77 8.37
C ALA A 56 -9.88 -12.26 9.51
N GLU A 57 -10.73 -13.24 9.22
CA GLU A 57 -11.62 -13.92 10.17
C GLU A 57 -12.39 -12.93 11.08
N THR A 58 -12.18 -13.02 12.39
CA THR A 58 -12.81 -12.20 13.44
C THR A 58 -12.10 -10.89 13.71
N ARG A 59 -11.08 -10.52 12.91
CA ARG A 59 -10.26 -9.30 13.05
C ARG A 59 -9.35 -9.25 14.28
N ARG A 60 -9.15 -10.36 14.98
CA ARG A 60 -8.35 -10.40 16.21
C ARG A 60 -6.94 -9.82 16.03
N SER A 61 -6.19 -10.26 15.02
CA SER A 61 -4.85 -9.73 14.76
C SER A 61 -4.84 -8.25 14.36
N PHE A 62 -5.92 -7.75 13.76
CA PHE A 62 -6.04 -6.33 13.43
C PHE A 62 -6.19 -5.49 14.71
N ASP A 63 -7.03 -5.95 15.65
CA ASP A 63 -7.20 -5.29 16.94
C ASP A 63 -5.91 -5.38 17.78
N ASP A 64 -5.27 -6.56 17.79
CA ASP A 64 -4.01 -6.81 18.52
C ASP A 64 -2.89 -5.87 18.03
N ASN A 65 -2.79 -5.59 16.73
CA ASN A 65 -1.80 -4.66 16.18
C ASN A 65 -1.93 -3.24 16.77
N ARG A 66 -3.16 -2.80 17.06
CA ARG A 66 -3.39 -1.48 17.67
C ARG A 66 -3.09 -1.52 19.16
N SER A 67 -3.62 -2.52 19.88
CA SER A 67 -3.45 -2.61 21.33
C SER A 67 -2.00 -2.84 21.75
N ALA A 68 -1.16 -3.45 20.89
CA ALA A 68 0.26 -3.65 21.17
C ALA A 68 1.01 -2.33 21.47
N PHE A 69 0.52 -1.18 20.98
CA PHE A 69 1.13 0.11 21.30
C PHE A 69 0.77 0.64 22.70
N ASP A 70 -0.28 0.13 23.34
CA ASP A 70 -0.70 0.54 24.69
C ASP A 70 0.30 0.08 25.77
N ASP A 71 1.12 -0.93 25.45
CA ASP A 71 2.19 -1.44 26.31
C ASP A 71 3.39 -0.46 26.40
N TYR A 72 3.50 0.49 25.47
CA TYR A 72 4.63 1.42 25.39
C TYR A 72 4.23 2.82 25.89
N ARG A 73 5.15 3.46 26.63
CA ARG A 73 4.98 4.83 27.13
C ARG A 73 6.23 5.66 26.84
N PHE A 74 6.03 6.90 26.42
CA PHE A 74 7.12 7.86 26.32
C PHE A 74 7.49 8.39 27.70
N VAL A 75 8.78 8.37 28.04
CA VAL A 75 9.30 9.03 29.23
C VAL A 75 9.72 10.45 28.85
N PRO A 76 9.00 11.50 29.27
CA PRO A 76 9.35 12.87 28.92
C PRO A 76 10.68 13.24 29.56
N ARG A 77 11.60 13.79 28.76
CA ARG A 77 12.86 14.35 29.26
C ARG A 77 12.74 15.86 29.28
N VAL A 78 12.94 16.46 30.45
CA VAL A 78 12.81 17.91 30.69
C VAL A 78 14.17 18.61 30.58
N LEU A 79 14.15 19.93 30.38
CA LEU A 79 15.34 20.78 30.32
C LEU A 79 16.33 20.43 29.19
N ASN A 80 15.86 19.81 28.11
CA ASN A 80 16.64 19.62 26.90
C ASN A 80 16.41 20.77 25.93
N ASP A 81 17.48 21.22 25.25
CA ASP A 81 17.32 22.11 24.11
C ASP A 81 16.61 21.36 22.97
N VAL A 82 15.47 21.91 22.56
CA VAL A 82 14.65 21.41 21.47
C VAL A 82 14.45 22.50 20.41
N SER A 83 15.26 23.55 20.40
CA SER A 83 15.19 24.62 19.40
C SER A 83 15.28 24.09 17.97
N VAL A 84 16.09 23.03 17.76
CA VAL A 84 16.23 22.32 16.50
C VAL A 84 15.84 20.85 16.71
N ARG A 85 14.83 20.37 15.99
CA ARG A 85 14.51 18.94 15.90
C ARG A 85 14.40 18.53 14.45
N SER A 86 14.77 17.28 14.16
CA SER A 86 14.61 16.68 12.85
C SER A 86 14.05 15.26 12.98
N THR A 87 13.14 14.91 12.08
CA THR A 87 12.69 13.54 11.84
C THR A 87 13.38 12.92 10.63
N ALA A 88 14.32 13.65 10.00
CA ALA A 88 14.99 13.16 8.81
C ALA A 88 15.83 11.92 9.12
N THR A 89 15.91 11.00 8.16
CA THR A 89 16.69 9.77 8.28
C THR A 89 17.25 9.38 6.93
N THR A 90 18.39 8.69 6.93
CA THR A 90 18.97 8.10 5.72
C THR A 90 18.63 6.61 5.68
N LEU A 91 18.17 6.12 4.54
CA LEU A 91 17.89 4.71 4.30
C LEU A 91 18.32 4.32 2.89
N PHE A 92 19.08 3.23 2.76
CA PHE A 92 19.69 2.78 1.49
C PHE A 92 20.47 3.86 0.73
N GLY A 93 21.19 4.71 1.44
CA GLY A 93 22.00 5.79 0.86
C GLY A 93 21.18 6.99 0.36
N ARG A 94 19.90 7.07 0.73
CA ARG A 94 19.02 8.21 0.41
C ARG A 94 18.48 8.87 1.67
N ASP A 95 18.48 10.19 1.67
CA ASP A 95 17.88 10.99 2.74
C ASP A 95 16.36 11.16 2.54
N TYR A 96 15.63 10.94 3.62
CA TYR A 96 14.19 11.11 3.72
C TYR A 96 13.83 12.10 4.83
N ALA A 97 12.74 12.84 4.65
CA ALA A 97 12.30 13.85 5.62
C ALA A 97 11.66 13.26 6.88
N ALA A 98 11.21 12.00 6.82
CA ALA A 98 10.59 11.31 7.94
C ALA A 98 10.90 9.80 7.93
N PRO A 99 10.85 9.11 9.09
CA PRO A 99 11.22 7.70 9.22
C PRO A 99 10.02 6.77 8.98
N PHE A 100 9.10 7.15 8.10
CA PHE A 100 7.96 6.34 7.70
C PHE A 100 7.65 6.59 6.22
N GLY A 101 6.90 5.67 5.61
CA GLY A 101 6.55 5.76 4.20
C GLY A 101 5.16 5.23 3.89
N ILE A 102 4.85 5.20 2.60
CA ILE A 102 3.59 4.64 2.10
C ILE A 102 3.78 3.15 1.82
N ALA A 103 3.08 2.32 2.60
CA ALA A 103 3.03 0.87 2.41
C ALA A 103 2.33 0.49 1.08
N PRO A 104 2.68 -0.67 0.48
CA PRO A 104 2.09 -1.08 -0.78
C PRO A 104 0.62 -1.46 -0.59
N LEU A 105 -0.26 -0.81 -1.36
CA LEU A 105 -1.68 -1.13 -1.43
C LEU A 105 -2.04 -1.62 -2.83
N GLY A 106 -2.42 -2.90 -2.93
CA GLY A 106 -2.94 -3.46 -4.17
C GLY A 106 -4.24 -2.78 -4.59
N LEU A 107 -4.50 -2.69 -5.90
CA LEU A 107 -5.73 -2.13 -6.46
C LEU A 107 -6.09 -0.74 -5.92
N SER A 108 -5.10 0.11 -5.61
CA SER A 108 -5.31 1.48 -5.09
C SER A 108 -6.21 2.34 -5.99
N ALA A 109 -6.27 2.02 -7.28
CA ALA A 109 -7.18 2.60 -8.27
C ALA A 109 -8.67 2.45 -7.93
N LEU A 110 -9.05 1.48 -7.08
CA LEU A 110 -10.41 1.33 -6.57
C LEU A 110 -10.80 2.48 -5.63
N SER A 111 -9.85 2.97 -4.85
CA SER A 111 -10.06 3.99 -3.82
C SER A 111 -9.98 5.40 -4.39
N ALA A 112 -9.15 5.60 -5.42
CA ALA A 112 -8.97 6.88 -6.09
C ALA A 112 -8.54 6.67 -7.55
N TYR A 113 -9.01 7.53 -8.45
CA TYR A 113 -8.56 7.50 -9.85
C TYR A 113 -7.04 7.65 -9.93
N ARG A 114 -6.36 6.66 -10.54
CA ARG A 114 -4.89 6.56 -10.61
C ARG A 114 -4.21 6.65 -9.24
N GLY A 115 -4.79 5.97 -8.23
CA GLY A 115 -4.35 5.97 -6.83
C GLY A 115 -2.84 5.83 -6.65
N ASP A 116 -2.18 4.91 -7.35
CA ASP A 116 -0.73 4.71 -7.25
C ASP A 116 0.07 5.97 -7.61
N LEU A 117 -0.36 6.75 -8.62
CA LEU A 117 0.31 8.00 -8.97
C LEU A 117 0.01 9.13 -8.00
N VAL A 118 -1.17 9.13 -7.40
CA VAL A 118 -1.51 10.09 -6.34
C VAL A 118 -0.59 9.86 -5.15
N LEU A 119 -0.41 8.61 -4.74
CA LEU A 119 0.50 8.23 -3.66
C LEU A 119 1.96 8.53 -4.03
N ALA A 120 2.40 8.24 -5.26
CA ALA A 120 3.78 8.49 -5.70
C ALA A 120 4.13 9.98 -5.65
N ARG A 121 3.24 10.84 -6.16
CA ARG A 121 3.41 12.29 -6.11
C ARG A 121 3.39 12.83 -4.68
N ALA A 122 2.51 12.29 -3.84
CA ALA A 122 2.46 12.68 -2.43
C ALA A 122 3.75 12.30 -1.70
N ALA A 123 4.28 11.09 -1.94
CA ALA A 123 5.54 10.63 -1.37
C ALA A 123 6.74 11.44 -1.87
N ALA A 124 6.79 11.77 -3.17
CA ALA A 124 7.81 12.64 -3.74
C ALA A 124 7.78 14.03 -3.13
N HIS A 125 6.60 14.64 -3.02
CA HIS A 125 6.43 15.95 -2.40
C HIS A 125 6.81 15.94 -0.91
N ALA A 126 6.46 14.88 -0.19
CA ALA A 126 6.76 14.73 1.23
C ALA A 126 8.20 14.25 1.51
N ALA A 127 8.97 13.88 0.48
CA ALA A 127 10.28 13.26 0.58
C ALA A 127 10.31 12.04 1.53
N ILE A 128 9.34 11.14 1.37
CA ILE A 128 9.21 9.87 2.11
C ILE A 128 9.25 8.67 1.15
N PRO A 129 9.66 7.48 1.63
CA PRO A 129 9.62 6.28 0.80
C PRO A 129 8.18 5.89 0.47
N MET A 130 7.99 5.32 -0.72
CA MET A 130 6.74 4.68 -1.14
C MET A 130 7.07 3.34 -1.77
N ILE A 131 6.22 2.35 -1.50
CA ILE A 131 6.29 1.04 -2.12
C ILE A 131 5.08 0.90 -3.06
N MET A 132 5.33 0.72 -4.35
CA MET A 132 4.31 0.40 -5.35
C MET A 132 3.94 -1.09 -5.25
N SER A 133 2.65 -1.42 -5.24
CA SER A 133 2.23 -2.83 -5.26
C SER A 133 2.36 -3.44 -6.65
N GLY A 134 2.80 -4.71 -6.72
CA GLY A 134 2.77 -5.50 -7.94
C GLY A 134 1.35 -5.76 -8.49
N SER A 135 0.32 -5.51 -7.68
CA SER A 135 -1.10 -5.54 -8.09
C SER A 135 -1.65 -4.16 -8.54
N SER A 136 -0.77 -3.23 -8.91
CA SER A 136 -1.15 -1.92 -9.46
C SER A 136 -1.72 -2.06 -10.88
N LEU A 137 -2.63 -1.14 -11.25
CA LEU A 137 -3.20 -1.03 -12.60
C LEU A 137 -2.49 0.04 -13.44
N ILE A 138 -1.44 0.68 -12.92
CA ILE A 138 -0.68 1.74 -13.60
C ILE A 138 0.64 1.16 -14.15
N PRO A 139 1.09 1.57 -15.35
CA PRO A 139 2.40 1.18 -15.86
C PRO A 139 3.54 1.59 -14.92
N LEU A 140 4.51 0.70 -14.75
CA LEU A 140 5.64 0.83 -13.82
C LEU A 140 6.43 2.12 -14.10
N GLU A 141 6.70 2.37 -15.37
CA GLU A 141 7.48 3.48 -15.89
C GLU A 141 6.81 4.84 -15.57
N THR A 142 5.47 4.86 -15.54
CA THR A 142 4.71 6.07 -15.18
C THR A 142 4.87 6.40 -13.71
N VAL A 143 4.90 5.38 -12.84
CA VAL A 143 5.11 5.55 -11.40
C VAL A 143 6.56 5.93 -11.11
N ALA A 144 7.52 5.24 -11.73
CA ALA A 144 8.94 5.55 -11.61
C ALA A 144 9.26 6.98 -12.09
N SER A 145 8.59 7.46 -13.14
CA SER A 145 8.73 8.85 -13.59
C SER A 145 8.19 9.86 -12.57
N ALA A 146 7.12 9.51 -11.83
CA ALA A 146 6.50 10.39 -10.84
C ALA A 146 7.25 10.38 -9.49
N GLN A 147 7.88 9.25 -9.14
CA GLN A 147 8.73 9.09 -7.98
C GLN A 147 9.87 8.12 -8.31
N PRO A 148 11.03 8.63 -8.77
CA PRO A 148 12.19 7.80 -9.18
C PRO A 148 12.76 6.91 -8.08
N ASP A 149 12.39 7.18 -6.82
CA ASP A 149 12.87 6.47 -5.64
C ASP A 149 11.80 5.59 -5.01
N ALA A 150 10.71 5.36 -5.73
CA ALA A 150 9.71 4.39 -5.35
C ALA A 150 10.35 2.99 -5.33
N TRP A 151 9.94 2.20 -4.35
CA TRP A 151 10.29 0.80 -4.26
C TRP A 151 9.19 -0.02 -4.92
N PHE A 152 9.51 -1.23 -5.36
CA PHE A 152 8.53 -2.13 -5.95
C PHE A 152 8.25 -3.30 -5.01
N GLN A 153 6.99 -3.59 -4.73
CA GLN A 153 6.58 -4.78 -4.01
C GLN A 153 6.25 -5.90 -5.00
N ALA A 154 6.93 -7.04 -4.86
CA ALA A 154 6.73 -8.20 -5.72
C ALA A 154 6.13 -9.38 -4.95
N TYR A 155 5.13 -10.00 -5.58
CA TYR A 155 4.73 -11.38 -5.33
C TYR A 155 5.48 -12.24 -6.34
N LEU A 156 6.35 -13.13 -5.86
CA LEU A 156 7.16 -13.94 -6.75
C LEU A 156 6.34 -15.08 -7.36
N PRO A 157 6.45 -15.33 -8.67
CA PRO A 157 5.93 -16.54 -9.29
C PRO A 157 6.72 -17.77 -8.80
N GLY A 158 6.17 -18.96 -9.03
CA GLY A 158 6.78 -20.21 -8.56
C GLY A 158 8.02 -20.63 -9.34
N ASP A 159 8.16 -20.21 -10.60
CA ASP A 159 9.20 -20.68 -11.50
C ASP A 159 10.32 -19.64 -11.68
N VAL A 160 11.58 -20.10 -11.62
CA VAL A 160 12.78 -19.23 -11.71
C VAL A 160 12.81 -18.37 -12.99
N PRO A 161 12.48 -18.88 -14.20
CA PRO A 161 12.45 -18.04 -15.40
C PRO A 161 11.48 -16.86 -15.30
N ASP A 162 10.31 -17.06 -14.67
CA ASP A 162 9.31 -16.01 -14.48
C ASP A 162 9.76 -14.99 -13.43
N ILE A 163 10.45 -15.45 -12.37
CA ILE A 163 11.07 -14.57 -11.37
C ILE A 163 12.12 -13.68 -12.05
N THR A 164 13.02 -14.25 -12.84
CA THR A 164 14.06 -13.51 -13.56
C THR A 164 13.44 -12.47 -14.49
N ALA A 165 12.46 -12.86 -15.31
CA ALA A 165 11.76 -11.95 -16.21
C ALA A 165 11.05 -10.80 -15.47
N LEU A 166 10.45 -11.08 -14.30
CA LEU A 166 9.82 -10.06 -13.47
C LEU A 166 10.86 -9.06 -12.92
N ILE A 167 11.97 -9.55 -12.38
CA ILE A 167 13.04 -8.71 -11.82
C ILE A 167 13.67 -7.84 -12.91
N GLU A 168 13.96 -8.41 -14.08
CA GLU A 168 14.48 -7.66 -15.24
C GLU A 168 13.52 -6.56 -15.66
N ARG A 169 12.22 -6.85 -15.76
CA ARG A 169 11.21 -5.84 -16.09
C ARG A 169 11.15 -4.71 -15.07
N ILE A 170 11.22 -5.03 -13.77
CA ILE A 170 11.21 -4.04 -12.68
C ILE A 170 12.46 -3.16 -12.75
N GLY A 171 13.63 -3.76 -12.96
CA GLY A 171 14.90 -3.04 -13.12
C GLY A 171 14.89 -2.14 -14.35
N ASN A 172 14.40 -2.63 -15.50
CA ASN A 172 14.27 -1.86 -16.73
C ASN A 172 13.30 -0.68 -16.59
N ALA A 173 12.29 -0.79 -15.73
CA ALA A 173 11.37 0.31 -15.43
C ALA A 173 11.97 1.36 -14.48
N GLY A 174 13.18 1.14 -13.94
CA GLY A 174 13.93 2.11 -13.14
C GLY A 174 13.85 1.92 -11.62
N PHE A 175 13.25 0.84 -11.13
CA PHE A 175 13.17 0.56 -9.70
C PHE A 175 14.48 -0.01 -9.17
N ARG A 176 15.00 0.57 -8.08
CA ARG A 176 16.27 0.14 -7.44
C ARG A 176 16.10 -0.73 -6.21
N HIS A 177 14.90 -0.72 -5.62
CA HIS A 177 14.62 -1.45 -4.38
C HIS A 177 13.40 -2.35 -4.58
N LEU A 178 13.54 -3.59 -4.16
CA LEU A 178 12.52 -4.62 -4.23
C LEU A 178 12.09 -5.02 -2.82
N VAL A 179 10.79 -5.10 -2.59
CA VAL A 179 10.16 -5.60 -1.37
C VAL A 179 9.45 -6.90 -1.71
N ILE A 180 9.95 -8.02 -1.20
CA ILE A 180 9.37 -9.34 -1.48
C ILE A 180 8.34 -9.66 -0.40
N THR A 181 7.09 -9.85 -0.82
CA THR A 181 5.99 -10.18 0.08
C THR A 181 5.75 -11.69 0.09
N VAL A 182 5.97 -12.32 1.26
CA VAL A 182 5.94 -13.78 1.44
C VAL A 182 4.81 -14.27 2.35
N ASP A 183 4.02 -13.37 2.91
CA ASP A 183 2.97 -13.65 3.90
C ASP A 183 1.61 -14.05 3.29
N THR A 184 1.47 -13.98 1.97
CA THR A 184 0.24 -14.37 1.25
C THR A 184 0.46 -15.54 0.28
N PRO A 185 0.85 -16.74 0.76
CA PRO A 185 0.96 -17.92 -0.11
C PRO A 185 -0.41 -18.42 -0.60
N VAL A 186 -1.47 -18.08 0.13
CA VAL A 186 -2.86 -18.44 -0.18
C VAL A 186 -3.74 -17.20 -0.16
N ALA A 187 -4.81 -17.23 -0.95
CA ALA A 187 -5.79 -16.15 -0.95
C ALA A 187 -6.47 -16.01 0.43
N PRO A 188 -6.84 -14.79 0.85
CA PRO A 188 -7.57 -14.59 2.10
C PRO A 188 -8.95 -15.25 2.05
N ASN A 189 -9.54 -15.50 3.22
CA ASN A 189 -10.88 -16.07 3.33
C ASN A 189 -11.90 -15.24 2.50
N PRO A 190 -12.53 -15.83 1.47
CA PRO A 190 -13.47 -15.11 0.61
C PRO A 190 -14.73 -14.64 1.35
N ASP A 191 -15.10 -15.29 2.46
CA ASP A 191 -16.29 -14.91 3.24
C ASP A 191 -16.14 -13.51 3.85
N ASN A 192 -14.92 -13.11 4.22
CA ASN A 192 -14.65 -11.77 4.73
C ASN A 192 -14.89 -10.70 3.66
N PHE A 193 -14.51 -10.97 2.41
CA PHE A 193 -14.81 -10.09 1.28
C PHE A 193 -16.30 -10.09 0.94
N ALA A 194 -16.95 -11.25 0.95
CA ALA A 194 -18.38 -11.37 0.67
C ALA A 194 -19.23 -10.60 1.70
N ARG A 195 -18.90 -10.71 3.01
CA ARG A 195 -19.54 -9.93 4.09
C ARG A 195 -19.35 -8.42 3.91
N ALA A 196 -18.18 -8.02 3.41
CA ALA A 196 -17.86 -6.63 3.09
C ALA A 196 -18.55 -6.14 1.79
N GLY A 197 -19.19 -7.05 1.03
CA GLY A 197 -19.82 -6.78 -0.26
C GLY A 197 -18.83 -6.64 -1.41
N PHE A 198 -17.56 -7.02 -1.22
CA PHE A 198 -16.54 -7.00 -2.25
C PHE A 198 -16.51 -8.34 -3.01
N SER A 199 -16.51 -8.26 -4.33
CA SER A 199 -16.24 -9.40 -5.21
C SER A 199 -15.22 -8.97 -6.27
N SER A 200 -14.29 -9.87 -6.62
CA SER A 200 -13.43 -9.70 -7.79
C SER A 200 -13.77 -10.79 -8.82
N PRO A 201 -14.18 -10.45 -10.06
CA PRO A 201 -14.45 -9.10 -10.57
C PRO A 201 -15.66 -8.45 -9.88
N LEU A 202 -15.65 -7.11 -9.79
CA LEU A 202 -16.77 -6.34 -9.23
C LEU A 202 -18.03 -6.68 -10.02
N ARG A 203 -18.98 -7.38 -9.39
CA ARG A 203 -20.26 -7.68 -10.03
C ARG A 203 -21.13 -6.43 -9.94
N PRO A 204 -21.63 -5.90 -11.08
CA PRO A 204 -22.61 -4.83 -11.06
C PRO A 204 -23.83 -5.32 -10.26
N SER A 205 -24.09 -4.68 -9.12
CA SER A 205 -25.27 -4.92 -8.31
C SER A 205 -25.99 -3.60 -8.08
N LEU A 206 -27.29 -3.62 -7.76
CA LEU A 206 -28.06 -2.41 -7.49
C LEU A 206 -27.46 -1.57 -6.35
N GLY A 207 -26.72 -2.19 -5.42
CA GLY A 207 -25.93 -1.50 -4.40
C GLY A 207 -24.68 -0.77 -4.91
N LEU A 208 -24.15 -1.17 -6.08
CA LEU A 208 -23.13 -0.41 -6.83
C LEU A 208 -23.77 0.70 -7.68
N ALA A 209 -24.98 0.46 -8.21
CA ALA A 209 -25.68 1.38 -9.11
C ALA A 209 -26.31 2.58 -8.39
N TRP A 210 -26.49 2.52 -7.06
CA TRP A 210 -26.96 3.64 -6.25
C TRP A 210 -25.86 4.25 -5.35
N PRO A 211 -24.84 4.94 -5.90
CA PRO A 211 -23.99 5.82 -5.10
C PRO A 211 -24.67 7.18 -4.79
N GLY A 212 -25.94 7.34 -5.17
CA GLY A 212 -26.67 8.60 -5.15
C GLY A 212 -27.23 8.99 -3.77
N ARG A 213 -26.36 9.54 -2.90
CA ARG A 213 -26.73 10.67 -2.02
C ARG A 213 -25.55 11.38 -1.31
N ALA A 214 -24.30 11.05 -1.63
CA ALA A 214 -23.15 11.81 -1.16
C ALA A 214 -22.31 12.34 -2.33
N SER A 215 -22.19 13.67 -2.42
CA SER A 215 -21.35 14.45 -3.34
C SER A 215 -21.74 14.45 -4.83
N ARG A 216 -22.74 15.28 -5.16
CA ARG A 216 -22.79 15.96 -6.46
C ARG A 216 -21.76 17.10 -6.39
N ILE A 217 -20.51 16.86 -6.76
CA ILE A 217 -19.49 17.90 -6.95
C ILE A 217 -19.02 17.80 -8.40
N HIS A 218 -19.12 18.94 -9.10
CA HIS A 218 -19.03 19.18 -10.54
C HIS A 218 -18.18 18.22 -11.39
N ALA A 219 -18.84 17.56 -12.34
CA ALA A 219 -18.21 17.10 -13.57
C ALA A 219 -18.25 18.26 -14.59
N GLY A 220 -17.17 19.03 -14.65
CA GLY A 220 -16.89 19.95 -15.74
C GLY A 220 -15.74 19.38 -16.57
N CYS A 221 -16.04 18.64 -17.63
CA CYS A 221 -15.12 18.39 -18.74
C CYS A 221 -15.90 17.81 -19.93
N SER A 222 -16.49 18.71 -20.71
CA SER A 222 -17.03 18.43 -22.05
C SER A 222 -15.94 18.69 -23.08
N GLY A 223 -15.34 17.61 -23.61
CA GLY A 223 -14.37 17.68 -24.71
C GLY A 223 -14.33 16.35 -25.50
N PRO A 224 -14.22 16.37 -26.85
CA PRO A 224 -14.53 15.22 -27.70
C PRO A 224 -13.40 14.18 -27.89
N SER A 225 -12.47 13.99 -26.94
CA SER A 225 -11.35 13.04 -27.12
C SER A 225 -11.56 11.64 -26.54
N CYS A 226 -12.75 11.32 -26.02
CA CYS A 226 -13.03 10.06 -25.29
C CYS A 226 -13.29 8.83 -26.19
N ALA A 227 -13.15 8.95 -27.51
CA ALA A 227 -13.44 7.88 -28.47
C ALA A 227 -12.16 7.31 -29.11
N ARG A 228 -11.31 6.66 -28.32
CA ARG A 228 -10.36 5.63 -28.79
C ARG A 228 -9.80 4.92 -27.57
N TRP A 229 -9.39 3.68 -27.73
CA TRP A 229 -8.91 2.74 -26.69
C TRP A 229 -9.97 1.75 -26.16
N SER A 230 -10.75 1.21 -27.09
CA SER A 230 -11.18 -0.18 -27.02
C SER A 230 -10.06 -1.05 -27.60
N GLY A 231 -9.31 -1.76 -26.75
CA GLY A 231 -8.41 -2.83 -27.20
C GLY A 231 -6.96 -2.71 -26.73
N MET A 232 -6.70 -3.10 -25.48
CA MET A 232 -5.45 -3.75 -25.08
C MET A 232 -5.66 -4.36 -23.69
N ALA A 233 -6.15 -5.59 -23.66
CA ALA A 233 -6.23 -6.39 -22.45
C ALA A 233 -4.85 -6.99 -22.16
N CYS A 234 -4.34 -6.74 -20.96
CA CYS A 234 -3.09 -7.32 -20.46
C CYS A 234 -3.25 -8.85 -20.27
N PRO A 235 -2.33 -9.71 -20.75
CA PRO A 235 -2.53 -11.16 -20.79
C PRO A 235 -2.45 -11.88 -19.43
N ILE A 236 -1.97 -11.20 -18.38
CA ILE A 236 -1.54 -11.84 -17.12
C ILE A 236 -2.74 -12.37 -16.29
N SER A 237 -3.95 -11.82 -16.46
CA SER A 237 -5.12 -12.25 -15.66
C SER A 237 -5.76 -13.57 -16.10
N ARG A 238 -5.43 -14.15 -17.27
CA ARG A 238 -6.10 -15.38 -17.75
C ARG A 238 -5.51 -16.67 -17.20
N THR A 239 -4.25 -16.68 -16.77
CA THR A 239 -3.55 -17.91 -16.39
C THR A 239 -3.88 -18.37 -14.96
N ILE A 240 -4.17 -17.44 -14.05
CA ILE A 240 -4.41 -17.75 -12.63
C ILE A 240 -5.84 -18.29 -12.38
N LEU A 241 -6.78 -18.10 -13.31
CA LEU A 241 -8.20 -18.48 -13.13
C LEU A 241 -8.55 -19.89 -13.65
N ARG A 242 -7.63 -20.65 -14.26
CA ARG A 242 -7.94 -21.95 -14.91
C ARG A 242 -7.47 -23.21 -14.18
N SER A 243 -6.68 -23.14 -13.10
CA SER A 243 -6.15 -24.34 -12.43
C SER A 243 -7.02 -24.89 -11.29
N GLY A 244 -8.18 -24.31 -11.00
CA GLY A 244 -9.16 -24.82 -10.04
C GLY A 244 -9.96 -26.04 -10.53
N ALA A 245 -9.30 -27.10 -11.00
CA ALA A 245 -9.94 -28.35 -11.38
C ALA A 245 -9.91 -29.36 -10.21
N ARG A 246 -11.10 -29.65 -9.69
CA ARG A 246 -11.41 -30.63 -8.64
C ARG A 246 -10.70 -31.97 -8.87
N ARG A 247 -9.95 -32.47 -7.87
CA ARG A 247 -9.71 -33.91 -7.71
C ARG A 247 -9.97 -34.29 -6.26
N SER A 248 -11.00 -35.11 -6.07
CA SER A 248 -11.35 -35.78 -4.83
C SER A 248 -10.23 -36.75 -4.44
N CYS A 249 -9.59 -36.53 -3.29
CA CYS A 249 -8.60 -37.45 -2.74
C CYS A 249 -9.30 -38.38 -1.74
N ARG A 250 -9.43 -39.67 -2.09
CA ARG A 250 -9.83 -40.74 -1.16
C ARG A 250 -8.67 -40.98 -0.18
N LEU A 251 -8.95 -40.91 1.11
CA LEU A 251 -8.04 -41.31 2.18
C LEU A 251 -7.71 -42.81 2.05
N ARG A 252 -6.42 -43.14 2.01
CA ARG A 252 -5.88 -44.50 2.19
C ARG A 252 -5.00 -44.46 3.44
N SER A 253 -5.30 -45.32 4.41
CA SER A 253 -4.63 -45.41 5.70
C SER A 253 -3.13 -45.78 5.57
N PRO A 254 -2.24 -45.32 6.46
CA PRO A 254 -0.81 -45.62 6.37
C PRO A 254 -0.50 -47.03 6.87
N GLY A 255 0.20 -47.81 6.04
CA GLY A 255 0.87 -49.05 6.42
C GLY A 255 2.20 -48.77 7.13
N ALA A 256 2.51 -49.63 8.11
CA ALA A 256 3.66 -49.56 9.00
C ALA A 256 5.03 -49.65 8.28
N LEU A 257 6.01 -48.90 8.80
CA LEU A 257 7.45 -49.03 8.49
C LEU A 257 8.10 -50.02 9.47
N PRO A 258 9.02 -50.92 9.03
CA PRO A 258 9.76 -51.78 9.93
C PRO A 258 11.03 -51.11 10.47
N ALA A 259 11.36 -51.49 11.71
CA ALA A 259 12.50 -51.02 12.49
C ALA A 259 13.86 -51.43 11.90
N ALA A 260 14.81 -50.50 11.89
CA ALA A 260 16.22 -50.77 11.64
C ALA A 260 16.88 -51.40 12.89
N ARG A 261 17.56 -52.52 12.70
CA ARG A 261 18.54 -53.08 13.65
C ARG A 261 19.95 -52.89 13.06
N THR A 262 20.83 -52.42 13.95
CA THR A 262 22.31 -52.51 13.98
C THR A 262 23.09 -52.04 12.76
#